data_AF-A0A9N8F1Q6-F1
#
_entry.id   AF-A0A9N8F1Q6-F1
#
_cell.length_a   1.000
_cell.length_b   1.000
_cell.length_c   1.000
_cell.angle_alpha   90.00
_cell.angle_beta   90.00
_cell.angle_gamma   90.00
#
_symmetry.space_group_name_H-M   'P 1'
#
loop_
_entity.id
_entity.type
_entity.pdbx_description
1 polymer ?
#
loop_
_entity_poly.entity_id
_entity_poly.type
_entity_poly.pdbx_seq_one_letter_code
_entity_poly.pdbx_strand_id
1 'polypeptide(L)'
;MAMANANTGAFGLEDVPDLPEAPTEQPKYNRDYHRLFVKFMSWLHKRTYTKAARFQPSALAGIQPHHVADYLKWRAYGTTDVDFKDLEQNPTCRSSTLEQDKKAISFYMPIKGATWNGTSGNPTKSDPVNEVVKEVKKAETQHRGKKSCATRDLTETEYPKVVHELYGKGSFESTILARCIGPRIFGRTTMP
;
A
#
# COMPACT_ATOMS: atom_id res chain seq x y z
N MET A 1 -67.39 4.89 40.61
CA MET A 1 -66.93 6.28 40.36
C MET A 1 -65.42 6.21 40.26
N ALA A 2 -64.91 6.16 39.02
CA ALA A 2 -63.48 6.05 38.73
C ALA A 2 -62.87 7.45 38.71
N MET A 3 -61.70 7.62 39.31
CA MET A 3 -60.73 8.65 38.93
C MET A 3 -59.34 8.04 39.01
N ALA A 4 -58.79 7.74 37.83
CA ALA A 4 -57.41 7.38 37.62
C ALA A 4 -56.53 8.62 37.81
N ASN A 5 -55.33 8.44 38.35
CA ASN A 5 -54.28 9.45 38.21
C ASN A 5 -53.01 8.76 37.68
N ALA A 6 -52.84 8.86 36.37
CA ALA A 6 -51.66 8.42 35.64
C ALA A 6 -50.60 9.53 35.77
N ASN A 7 -49.52 9.25 36.48
CA ASN A 7 -48.35 10.12 36.42
C ASN A 7 -47.41 9.56 35.33
N THR A 8 -47.61 10.08 34.13
CA THR A 8 -46.79 9.88 32.93
C THR A 8 -45.45 10.60 33.14
N GLY A 9 -44.49 9.90 33.75
CA GLY A 9 -43.09 10.30 33.74
C GLY A 9 -42.45 9.84 32.44
N ALA A 10 -42.62 10.61 31.37
CA ALA A 10 -41.86 10.45 30.13
C ALA A 10 -40.39 10.79 30.43
N PHE A 11 -39.60 9.77 30.76
CA PHE A 11 -38.15 9.86 30.73
C PHE A 11 -37.77 10.07 29.25
N GLY A 12 -37.32 11.28 28.94
CA GLY A 12 -37.03 11.71 27.58
C GLY A 12 -36.16 10.68 26.87
N LEU A 13 -36.52 10.36 25.63
CA LEU A 13 -35.53 9.92 24.67
C LEU A 13 -34.45 10.99 24.68
N GLU A 14 -33.32 10.67 25.30
CA GLU A 14 -32.11 11.43 25.12
C GLU A 14 -31.87 11.49 23.61
N ASP A 15 -31.84 12.70 23.06
CA ASP A 15 -31.24 12.98 21.77
C ASP A 15 -29.78 12.54 21.86
N VAL A 16 -29.54 11.26 21.61
CA VAL A 16 -28.20 10.75 21.35
C VAL A 16 -27.74 11.53 20.13
N PRO A 17 -26.73 12.42 20.24
CA PRO A 17 -26.28 13.17 19.09
C PRO A 17 -25.89 12.17 18.02
N ASP A 18 -26.51 12.29 16.84
CA ASP A 18 -26.22 11.47 15.67
C ASP A 18 -24.70 11.34 15.54
N LEU A 19 -24.21 10.15 15.88
CA LEU A 19 -22.83 9.80 15.62
C LEU A 19 -22.63 10.02 14.11
N PRO A 20 -21.61 10.79 13.70
CA PRO A 20 -21.46 11.16 12.30
C PRO A 20 -21.49 9.89 11.46
N GLU A 21 -22.45 9.82 10.52
CA GLU A 21 -22.60 8.68 9.61
C GLU A 21 -21.21 8.31 9.09
N ALA A 22 -20.83 7.05 9.31
CA ALA A 22 -19.52 6.57 8.90
C ALA A 22 -19.33 6.86 7.40
N PRO A 23 -18.18 7.42 6.96
CA PRO A 23 -17.99 7.82 5.58
C PRO A 23 -18.33 6.68 4.60
N THR A 24 -19.39 6.87 3.83
CA THR A 24 -19.95 5.86 2.89
C THR A 24 -19.12 5.74 1.62
N GLU A 25 -18.22 6.70 1.37
CA GLU A 25 -17.41 6.74 0.16
C GLU A 25 -16.18 5.83 0.28
N GLN A 26 -16.06 4.90 -0.66
CA GLN A 26 -14.90 4.01 -0.74
C GLN A 26 -13.65 4.83 -1.09
N PRO A 27 -12.48 4.51 -0.48
CA PRO A 27 -11.24 5.18 -0.84
C PRO A 27 -10.93 5.00 -2.34
N LYS A 28 -10.45 6.09 -2.96
CA LYS A 28 -10.00 6.12 -4.37
C LYS A 28 -9.20 4.86 -4.71
N TYR A 29 -9.50 4.19 -5.81
CA TYR A 29 -8.79 2.97 -6.21
C TYR A 29 -7.41 3.29 -6.80
N ASN A 30 -6.37 2.57 -6.36
CA ASN A 30 -5.05 2.54 -7.00
C ASN A 30 -4.60 1.09 -7.13
N ARG A 31 -4.41 0.61 -8.37
CA ARG A 31 -4.08 -0.79 -8.67
C ARG A 31 -2.83 -1.29 -7.93
N ASP A 32 -1.77 -0.49 -7.91
CA ASP A 32 -0.47 -0.93 -7.39
C ASP A 32 -0.51 -1.00 -5.86
N TYR A 33 -1.19 -0.03 -5.21
CA TYR A 33 -1.45 -0.08 -3.77
C TYR A 33 -2.46 -1.14 -3.40
N HIS A 34 -3.47 -1.38 -4.24
CA HIS A 34 -4.50 -2.38 -3.98
C HIS A 34 -3.90 -3.77 -3.85
N ARG A 35 -2.96 -4.14 -4.73
CA ARG A 35 -2.26 -5.43 -4.65
C ARG A 35 -1.56 -5.63 -3.31
N LEU A 36 -0.87 -4.61 -2.81
CA LEU A 36 -0.16 -4.66 -1.53
C LEU A 36 -1.13 -4.67 -0.35
N PHE A 37 -2.22 -3.90 -0.45
CA PHE A 37 -3.25 -3.85 0.56
C PHE A 37 -4.02 -5.17 0.69
N VAL A 38 -4.39 -5.81 -0.43
CA VAL A 38 -5.00 -7.15 -0.45
C VAL A 38 -4.06 -8.18 0.19
N LYS A 39 -2.75 -8.08 -0.02
CA LYS A 39 -1.76 -8.95 0.62
C LYS A 39 -1.76 -8.77 2.14
N PHE A 40 -1.79 -7.52 2.63
CA PHE A 40 -1.93 -7.21 4.04
C PHE A 40 -3.23 -7.80 4.62
N MET A 41 -4.38 -7.54 3.99
CA MET A 41 -5.68 -8.03 4.47
C MET A 41 -5.76 -9.56 4.45
N SER A 42 -5.14 -10.20 3.45
CA SER A 42 -5.06 -11.67 3.38
C SER A 42 -4.26 -12.25 4.55
N TRP A 43 -3.14 -11.60 4.90
CA TRP A 43 -2.32 -11.97 6.04
C TRP A 43 -3.04 -11.71 7.38
N LEU A 44 -3.79 -10.61 7.49
CA LEU A 44 -4.50 -10.23 8.71
C LEU A 44 -5.66 -11.18 8.99
N HIS A 45 -6.52 -11.42 8.00
CA HIS A 45 -7.70 -12.28 8.15
C HIS A 45 -7.38 -13.77 8.01
N LYS A 46 -6.12 -14.14 7.73
CA LYS A 46 -5.68 -15.51 7.44
C LYS A 46 -6.55 -16.18 6.35
N ARG A 47 -6.94 -15.40 5.34
CA ARG A 47 -7.80 -15.83 4.22
C ARG A 47 -7.23 -15.33 2.92
N THR A 48 -7.47 -16.04 1.83
CA THR A 48 -7.03 -15.60 0.50
C THR A 48 -8.09 -14.73 -0.15
N TYR A 49 -7.75 -13.49 -0.46
CA TYR A 49 -8.62 -12.58 -1.22
C TYR A 49 -8.23 -12.55 -2.70
N THR A 50 -9.21 -12.30 -3.57
CA THR A 50 -8.95 -12.03 -4.98
C THR A 50 -8.37 -10.62 -5.15
N LYS A 51 -7.67 -10.38 -6.27
CA LYS A 51 -7.06 -9.07 -6.58
C LYS A 51 -8.08 -7.94 -6.78
N ALA A 52 -9.36 -8.26 -6.89
CA ALA A 52 -10.45 -7.30 -7.04
C ALA A 52 -11.28 -7.16 -5.76
N ALA A 53 -10.88 -7.81 -4.67
CA ALA A 53 -11.61 -7.79 -3.42
C ALA A 53 -11.66 -6.36 -2.84
N ARG A 54 -12.86 -5.87 -2.58
CA ARG A 54 -13.08 -4.58 -1.93
C ARG A 54 -13.35 -4.79 -0.45
N PHE A 55 -12.88 -3.85 0.37
CA PHE A 55 -13.00 -3.89 1.82
C PHE A 55 -13.90 -2.77 2.29
N GLN A 56 -14.81 -3.08 3.22
CA GLN A 56 -15.74 -2.11 3.77
C GLN A 56 -15.02 -1.09 4.68
N PRO A 57 -15.50 0.16 4.77
CA PRO A 57 -14.94 1.16 5.69
C PRO A 57 -14.89 0.70 7.15
N SER A 58 -15.87 -0.07 7.61
CA SER A 58 -15.90 -0.64 8.96
C SER A 58 -14.73 -1.59 9.22
N ALA A 59 -14.39 -2.44 8.24
CA ALA A 59 -13.22 -3.33 8.34
C ALA A 59 -11.90 -2.55 8.35
N LEU A 60 -11.86 -1.39 7.67
CA LEU A 60 -10.70 -0.50 7.68
C LEU A 60 -10.52 0.20 9.04
N ALA A 61 -11.62 0.57 9.70
CA ALA A 61 -11.59 1.22 11.02
C ALA A 61 -11.06 0.29 12.13
N GLY A 62 -11.21 -1.04 11.98
CA GLY A 62 -10.68 -2.03 12.91
C GLY A 62 -9.15 -2.23 12.85
N ILE A 63 -8.45 -1.60 11.89
CA ILE A 63 -7.01 -1.79 11.74
C ILE A 63 -6.25 -0.98 12.79
N GLN A 64 -5.62 -1.69 13.72
CA GLN A 64 -4.77 -1.12 14.76
C GLN A 64 -3.29 -1.07 14.36
N PRO A 65 -2.47 -0.22 15.01
CA PRO A 65 -1.03 -0.15 14.80
C PRO A 65 -0.28 -1.48 14.90
N HIS A 66 -0.62 -2.33 15.87
CA HIS A 66 0.06 -3.60 16.08
C HIS A 66 -0.14 -4.56 14.91
N HIS A 67 -1.35 -4.61 14.31
CA HIS A 67 -1.59 -5.38 13.08
C HIS A 67 -0.63 -4.99 11.94
N VAL A 68 -0.38 -3.68 11.79
CA VAL A 68 0.53 -3.16 10.76
C VAL A 68 1.98 -3.48 11.13
N ALA A 69 2.39 -3.27 12.39
CA ALA A 69 3.74 -3.56 12.84
C ALA A 69 4.09 -5.04 12.69
N ASP A 70 3.21 -5.94 13.12
CA ASP A 70 3.39 -7.38 13.02
C ASP A 70 3.42 -7.86 11.57
N TYR A 71 2.59 -7.26 10.70
CA TYR A 71 2.69 -7.51 9.27
C TYR A 71 4.05 -7.09 8.72
N LEU A 72 4.56 -5.91 9.08
CA LEU A 72 5.87 -5.45 8.59
C LEU A 72 7.02 -6.32 9.13
N LYS A 73 6.95 -6.78 10.39
CA LYS A 73 7.89 -7.75 10.94
C LYS A 73 7.85 -9.06 10.15
N TRP A 74 6.67 -9.62 9.92
CA TRP A 74 6.50 -10.82 9.10
C TRP A 74 7.01 -10.63 7.67
N ARG A 75 6.81 -9.44 7.07
CA ARG A 75 7.33 -9.12 5.74
C ARG A 75 8.85 -9.04 5.68
N ALA A 76 9.49 -8.58 6.75
CA ALA A 76 10.93 -8.40 6.83
C ALA A 76 11.66 -9.68 7.23
N TYR A 77 11.20 -10.36 8.28
CA TYR A 77 11.90 -11.47 8.91
C TYR A 77 11.21 -12.83 8.71
N GLY A 78 9.99 -12.85 8.17
CA GLY A 78 9.18 -14.07 8.04
C GLY A 78 8.45 -14.47 9.31
N THR A 79 8.72 -13.82 10.45
CA THR A 79 8.09 -14.03 11.75
C THR A 79 7.58 -12.71 12.34
N THR A 80 6.58 -12.78 13.22
CA THR A 80 6.07 -11.64 13.99
C THR A 80 6.83 -11.45 15.30
N ASP A 81 7.40 -12.53 15.83
CA ASP A 81 8.18 -12.55 17.06
C ASP A 81 9.65 -12.27 16.71
N VAL A 82 9.98 -10.98 16.64
CA VAL A 82 11.30 -10.48 16.27
C VAL A 82 11.84 -9.70 17.46
N ASP A 83 12.99 -10.14 17.98
CA ASP A 83 13.79 -9.34 18.88
C ASP A 83 14.80 -8.53 18.07
N PHE A 84 14.62 -7.21 18.02
CA PHE A 84 15.53 -6.31 17.30
C PHE A 84 16.95 -6.26 17.89
N LYS A 85 17.16 -6.83 19.09
CA LYS A 85 18.49 -6.96 19.70
C LYS A 85 19.25 -8.17 19.18
N ASP A 86 18.56 -9.16 18.65
CA ASP A 86 19.17 -10.35 18.07
C ASP A 86 19.83 -10.01 16.73
N LEU A 87 21.16 -10.11 16.69
CA LEU A 87 21.97 -9.77 15.52
C LEU A 87 21.97 -10.86 14.45
N GLU A 88 21.48 -12.07 14.75
CA GLU A 88 21.41 -13.17 13.79
C GLU A 88 20.20 -13.04 12.84
N GLN A 89 19.17 -12.31 13.27
CA GLN A 89 17.97 -12.08 12.47
C GLN A 89 18.19 -10.98 11.44
N ASN A 90 18.61 -11.39 10.23
CA ASN A 90 18.83 -10.47 9.11
C ASN A 90 17.54 -10.28 8.29
N PRO A 91 17.15 -9.04 7.96
CA PRO A 91 15.94 -8.79 7.19
C PRO A 91 16.08 -9.27 5.73
N THR A 92 15.08 -10.01 5.27
CA THR A 92 15.00 -10.60 3.93
C THR A 92 14.51 -9.63 2.85
N CYS A 93 13.95 -8.50 3.26
CA CYS A 93 13.49 -7.41 2.39
C CYS A 93 14.18 -6.09 2.73
N ARG A 94 14.12 -5.13 1.79
CA ARG A 94 14.67 -3.80 1.99
C ARG A 94 13.68 -2.87 2.70
N SER A 95 14.19 -1.82 3.33
CA SER A 95 13.37 -0.79 3.96
C SER A 95 12.38 -0.15 2.98
N SER A 96 12.79 0.06 1.72
CA SER A 96 11.93 0.57 0.64
C SER A 96 10.70 -0.30 0.35
N THR A 97 10.81 -1.62 0.51
CA THR A 97 9.68 -2.54 0.34
C THR A 97 8.65 -2.33 1.44
N LEU A 98 9.11 -2.19 2.70
CA LEU A 98 8.24 -1.93 3.84
C LEU A 98 7.58 -0.55 3.75
N GLU A 99 8.31 0.46 3.27
CA GLU A 99 7.75 1.79 3.02
C GLU A 99 6.65 1.76 1.96
N GLN A 100 6.81 0.95 0.90
CA GLN A 100 5.78 0.79 -0.12
C GLN A 100 4.53 0.09 0.44
N ASP A 101 4.72 -0.99 1.21
CA ASP A 101 3.62 -1.69 1.91
C ASP A 101 2.89 -0.73 2.86
N LYS A 102 3.62 0.03 3.68
CA LYS A 102 3.10 1.05 4.59
C LYS A 102 2.32 2.15 3.86
N LYS A 103 2.86 2.66 2.75
CA LYS A 103 2.21 3.68 1.91
C LYS A 103 0.90 3.16 1.32
N ALA A 104 0.89 1.91 0.87
CA ALA A 104 -0.32 1.28 0.35
C ALA A 104 -1.41 1.14 1.43
N ILE A 105 -1.05 0.70 2.64
CA ILE A 105 -2.01 0.60 3.76
C ILE A 105 -2.54 1.98 4.13
N SER A 106 -1.64 2.96 4.29
CA SER A 106 -1.97 4.35 4.63
C SER A 106 -2.96 4.99 3.64
N PHE A 107 -2.85 4.65 2.35
CA PHE A 107 -3.72 5.18 1.31
C PHE A 107 -5.19 4.75 1.47
N TYR A 108 -5.46 3.59 2.07
CA TYR A 108 -6.82 3.09 2.32
C TYR A 108 -7.37 3.51 3.70
N MET A 109 -6.55 4.11 4.56
CA MET A 109 -7.01 4.58 5.87
C MET A 109 -7.92 5.82 5.71
N PRO A 110 -8.99 5.94 6.51
CA PRO A 110 -9.92 7.06 6.42
C PRO A 110 -9.24 8.38 6.81
N ILE A 111 -8.50 8.40 7.92
CA ILE A 111 -7.80 9.60 8.42
C ILE A 111 -6.33 9.55 8.02
N LYS A 112 -5.99 9.99 6.80
CA LYS A 112 -4.62 9.87 6.25
C LYS A 112 -3.62 10.84 6.89
N GLY A 113 -4.07 12.05 7.20
CA GLY A 113 -3.24 13.16 7.65
C GLY A 113 -2.79 13.06 9.10
N ALA A 114 -3.65 12.58 10.00
CA ALA A 114 -3.40 12.56 11.43
C ALA A 114 -2.40 11.47 11.86
N THR A 115 -1.49 11.84 12.75
CA THR A 115 -0.65 10.88 13.49
C THR A 115 -1.53 10.04 14.42
N TRP A 116 -1.14 8.80 14.68
CA TRP A 116 -1.85 7.94 15.61
C TRP A 116 -1.72 8.48 17.04
N ASN A 117 -2.84 8.75 17.70
CA ASN A 117 -2.87 9.29 19.07
C ASN A 117 -3.23 8.23 20.14
N GLY A 118 -3.14 6.94 19.80
CA GLY A 118 -3.52 5.83 20.69
C GLY A 118 -4.93 5.32 20.44
N THR A 119 -5.88 6.21 20.10
CA THR A 119 -7.30 5.87 19.90
C THR A 119 -7.74 6.03 18.45
N SER A 120 -7.17 7.01 17.74
CA SER A 120 -7.61 7.44 16.42
C SER A 120 -6.44 7.94 15.56
N GLY A 121 -6.70 8.10 14.26
CA GLY A 121 -5.72 8.61 13.29
C GLY A 121 -5.26 7.52 12.32
N ASN A 122 -4.09 7.73 11.72
CA ASN A 122 -3.53 6.76 10.77
C ASN A 122 -2.68 5.71 11.51
N PRO A 123 -3.10 4.43 11.58
CA PRO A 123 -2.34 3.40 12.31
C PRO A 123 -0.93 3.19 11.75
N THR A 124 -0.72 3.52 10.47
CA THR A 124 0.61 3.46 9.84
C THR A 124 1.57 4.56 10.32
N LYS A 125 1.08 5.65 10.92
CA LYS A 125 1.91 6.74 11.45
C LYS A 125 2.29 6.56 12.93
N SER A 126 2.02 5.39 13.50
CA SER A 126 2.37 5.06 14.88
C SER A 126 3.87 4.78 15.05
N ASP A 127 4.38 5.02 16.26
CA ASP A 127 5.75 4.72 16.65
C ASP A 127 6.17 3.26 16.45
N PRO A 128 5.40 2.23 16.88
CA PRO A 128 5.79 0.84 16.67
C PRO A 128 5.98 0.50 15.18
N VAL A 129 5.13 1.05 14.29
CA VAL A 129 5.27 0.84 12.84
C VAL A 129 6.53 1.52 12.30
N ASN A 130 6.85 2.73 12.79
CA ASN A 130 8.05 3.45 12.41
C ASN A 130 9.32 2.76 12.89
N GLU A 131 9.29 2.16 14.08
CA GLU A 131 10.40 1.43 14.69
C GLU A 131 10.84 0.23 13.85
N VAL A 132 9.89 -0.59 13.36
CA VAL A 132 10.23 -1.72 12.46
C VAL A 132 11.00 -1.23 11.23
N VAL A 133 10.56 -0.13 10.61
CA VAL A 133 11.24 0.43 9.43
C VAL A 133 12.62 0.98 9.78
N LYS A 134 12.77 1.62 10.94
CA LYS A 134 14.06 2.14 11.43
C LYS A 134 15.06 1.01 11.67
N GLU A 135 14.66 -0.09 12.31
CA GLU A 135 15.56 -1.22 12.58
C GLU A 135 15.99 -1.92 11.28
N VAL A 136 15.09 -2.06 10.30
CA VAL A 136 15.48 -2.59 8.99
C VAL A 136 16.46 -1.66 8.27
N LYS A 137 16.26 -0.34 8.33
CA LYS A 137 17.22 0.64 7.78
C LYS A 137 18.59 0.54 8.47
N LYS A 138 18.59 0.39 9.79
CA LYS A 138 19.81 0.23 10.59
C LYS A 138 20.56 -1.06 10.21
N ALA A 139 19.86 -2.18 10.07
CA ALA A 139 20.43 -3.43 9.58
C ALA A 139 21.02 -3.28 8.16
N GLU A 140 20.35 -2.56 7.25
CA GLU A 140 20.89 -2.24 5.92
C GLU A 140 22.19 -1.42 6.00
N THR A 141 22.25 -0.38 6.84
CA THR A 141 23.46 0.44 7.03
C THR A 141 24.61 -0.34 7.66
N GLN A 142 24.31 -1.37 8.45
CA GLN A 142 25.29 -2.25 9.08
C GLN A 142 25.71 -3.43 8.17
N HIS A 143 25.32 -3.40 6.88
CA HIS A 143 25.57 -4.45 5.89
C HIS A 143 24.99 -5.84 6.25
N ARG A 144 24.06 -5.87 7.20
CA ARG A 144 23.31 -7.06 7.62
C ARG A 144 21.98 -7.23 6.89
N GLY A 145 21.48 -6.17 6.27
CA GLY A 145 20.25 -6.20 5.48
C GLY A 145 20.42 -6.72 4.05
N LYS A 146 19.30 -6.83 3.33
CA LYS A 146 19.30 -7.25 1.93
C LYS A 146 20.13 -6.31 1.04
N LYS A 147 21.04 -6.89 0.25
CA LYS A 147 21.88 -6.16 -0.71
C LYS A 147 21.03 -5.37 -1.72
N SER A 148 21.53 -4.18 -2.09
CA SER A 148 20.96 -3.41 -3.19
C SER A 148 21.12 -4.17 -4.51
N CYS A 149 20.02 -4.35 -5.23
CA CYS A 149 20.03 -4.84 -6.61
C CYS A 149 19.77 -3.70 -7.61
N ALA A 150 20.05 -2.45 -7.22
CA ALA A 150 19.92 -1.32 -8.12
C ALA A 150 20.94 -1.45 -9.25
N THR A 151 20.46 -1.36 -10.49
CA THR A 151 21.34 -1.28 -11.67
C THR A 151 22.12 0.02 -11.59
N ARG A 152 23.44 -0.06 -11.77
CA ARG A 152 24.28 1.13 -11.86
C ARG A 152 24.01 1.87 -13.17
N ASP A 153 24.39 3.14 -13.20
CA ASP A 153 24.34 3.93 -14.42
C ASP A 153 25.29 3.35 -15.49
N LEU A 154 24.92 3.55 -16.76
CA LEU A 154 25.73 3.21 -17.90
C LEU A 154 26.96 4.11 -17.95
N THR A 155 28.13 3.52 -18.17
CA THR A 155 29.34 4.30 -18.42
C THR A 155 29.38 4.80 -19.88
N GLU A 156 30.16 5.84 -20.15
CA GLU A 156 30.34 6.40 -21.50
C GLU A 156 30.75 5.34 -22.52
N THR A 157 31.56 4.34 -22.12
CA THR A 157 32.00 3.25 -23.01
C THR A 157 30.94 2.18 -23.26
N GLU A 158 29.94 2.08 -22.38
CA GLU A 158 28.85 1.11 -22.49
C GLU A 158 27.66 1.68 -23.26
N TYR A 159 27.47 3.00 -23.20
CA TYR A 159 26.39 3.67 -23.88
C TYR A 159 26.36 3.40 -25.40
N PRO A 160 27.47 3.51 -26.18
CA PRO A 160 27.49 3.17 -27.59
C PRO A 160 27.15 1.71 -27.87
N LYS A 161 27.48 0.77 -26.96
CA LYS A 161 27.15 -0.65 -27.12
C LYS A 161 25.66 -0.89 -26.97
N VAL A 162 25.03 -0.25 -25.98
CA VAL A 162 23.57 -0.30 -25.79
C VAL A 162 22.85 0.33 -26.98
N VAL A 163 23.31 1.50 -27.43
CA VAL A 163 22.80 2.17 -28.63
C VAL A 163 22.93 1.25 -29.84
N HIS A 164 24.12 0.74 -30.12
CA HIS A 164 24.35 -0.17 -31.24
C HIS A 164 23.46 -1.43 -31.16
N GLU A 165 23.24 -2.01 -29.98
CA GLU A 165 22.33 -3.14 -29.83
C GLU A 165 20.87 -2.78 -30.14
N LEU A 166 20.42 -1.59 -29.73
CA LEU A 166 19.07 -1.09 -30.00
C LEU A 166 18.84 -0.81 -31.49
N TYR A 167 19.82 -0.22 -32.17
CA TYR A 167 19.74 0.12 -33.61
C TYR A 167 20.08 -1.08 -34.52
N GLY A 168 20.99 -1.96 -34.11
CA GLY A 168 21.43 -3.14 -34.87
C GLY A 168 20.38 -4.26 -34.95
N LYS A 169 19.42 -4.29 -34.02
CA LYS A 169 18.26 -5.20 -34.08
C LYS A 169 17.12 -4.69 -34.98
N GLY A 170 17.30 -3.60 -35.73
CA GLY A 170 16.32 -3.08 -36.70
C GLY A 170 14.99 -2.60 -36.09
N SER A 171 14.90 -2.51 -34.76
CA SER A 171 13.62 -2.37 -34.04
C SER A 171 13.34 -0.95 -33.55
N PHE A 172 14.35 -0.07 -33.48
CA PHE A 172 14.20 1.24 -32.84
C PHE A 172 13.33 2.20 -33.66
N GLU A 173 13.61 2.34 -34.96
CA GLU A 173 12.83 3.18 -35.90
C GLU A 173 11.41 2.62 -36.12
N SER A 174 11.28 1.32 -36.34
CA SER A 174 10.01 0.66 -36.67
C SER A 174 9.00 0.67 -35.53
N THR A 175 9.46 0.58 -34.27
CA THR A 175 8.58 0.54 -33.09
C THR A 175 8.09 1.92 -32.67
N ILE A 176 8.90 2.97 -32.86
CA ILE A 176 8.50 4.35 -32.57
C ILE A 176 7.62 4.90 -33.70
N LEU A 177 7.96 4.65 -34.98
CA LEU A 177 7.15 5.11 -36.11
C LEU A 177 5.75 4.46 -36.12
N ALA A 178 5.64 3.17 -35.79
CA ALA A 178 4.35 2.48 -35.68
C ALA A 178 3.48 2.99 -34.53
N ARG A 179 4.07 3.62 -33.50
CA ARG A 179 3.36 4.12 -32.31
C ARG A 179 3.07 5.62 -32.37
N CYS A 180 3.88 6.40 -33.11
CA CYS A 180 3.75 7.85 -33.25
C CYS A 180 2.99 8.26 -34.52
N ILE A 181 2.92 7.41 -35.55
CA ILE A 181 2.19 7.70 -36.79
C ILE A 181 1.10 6.64 -36.92
N GLY A 182 -0.12 7.01 -36.50
CA GLY A 182 -1.32 6.19 -36.76
C GLY A 182 -1.44 5.86 -38.26
N PRO A 183 -2.15 4.78 -38.62
CA PRO A 183 -2.12 4.22 -39.97
C PRO A 183 -2.54 5.27 -40.99
N ARG A 184 -1.55 5.80 -41.72
CA ARG A 184 -1.76 6.68 -42.85
C ARG A 184 -2.29 5.79 -43.98
N ILE A 185 -3.62 5.76 -44.09
CA ILE A 185 -4.39 5.22 -45.21
C ILE A 185 -3.77 5.67 -46.53
N PHE A 186 -2.88 4.84 -47.09
CA PHE A 186 -2.42 5.00 -48.46
C PHE A 186 -3.43 4.32 -49.35
N GLY A 187 -4.27 5.14 -49.99
CA GLY A 187 -5.14 4.72 -51.08
C GLY A 187 -4.29 4.12 -52.19
N ARG A 188 -4.66 2.91 -52.63
CA ARG A 188 -4.15 2.31 -53.86
C ARG A 188 -4.60 3.17 -55.03
N THR A 189 -3.69 3.93 -55.62
CA THR A 189 -3.84 4.37 -57.01
C THR A 189 -3.44 3.20 -57.90
N THR A 190 -4.45 2.49 -58.41
CA THR A 190 -4.32 1.73 -59.65
C THR A 190 -4.25 2.73 -60.80
N MET A 191 -3.23 2.65 -61.62
CA MET A 191 -3.20 3.27 -62.95
C MET A 191 -2.97 2.17 -63.99
N PRO A 192 -3.56 2.33 -65.19
CA PRO A 192 -3.77 1.29 -66.20
C PRO A 192 -2.49 0.82 -66.91
#